data_AF-A0A147EAA6-F1
#
_entry.id   AF-A0A147EAA6-F1
#
_cell.length_a   1.000
_cell.length_b   1.000
_cell.length_c   1.000
_cell.angle_alpha   90.00
_cell.angle_beta   90.00
_cell.angle_gamma   90.00
#
_symmetry.space_group_name_H-M   'P 1'
#
loop_
_entity.id
_entity.type
_entity.pdbx_description
1 polymer ?
#
loop_
_entity_poly.entity_id
_entity_poly.type
_entity_poly.pdbx_seq_one_letter_code
_entity_poly.pdbx_strand_id
1 'polypeptide(L)'
;MKPMTDEALVTANPDLILVMSHGLESVGGVDGLLEEKPAIAVTTAGEHRRFVDMEDGTVLSFGPRSAEILDALARAVYAPESR
;
A
#
# COMPACT_ATOMS: atom_id res chain seq x y z
N MET A 1 -7.73 -9.62 15.34
CA MET A 1 -7.08 -9.35 14.03
C MET A 1 -7.47 -10.47 13.08
N LYS A 2 -7.84 -10.15 11.84
CA LYS A 2 -8.02 -11.19 10.81
C LYS A 2 -6.62 -11.51 10.25
N PRO A 3 -6.15 -12.76 10.32
CA PRO A 3 -4.86 -13.11 9.76
C PRO A 3 -4.88 -12.83 8.26
N MET A 4 -3.81 -12.23 7.76
CA MET A 4 -3.62 -11.94 6.34
C MET A 4 -3.10 -13.21 5.66
N THR A 5 -4.00 -14.17 5.44
CA THR A 5 -3.71 -15.39 4.68
C THR A 5 -3.79 -15.12 3.18
N ASP A 6 -3.18 -15.99 2.38
CA ASP A 6 -3.19 -15.86 0.93
C ASP A 6 -4.63 -15.93 0.37
N GLU A 7 -5.48 -16.82 0.91
CA GLU A 7 -6.88 -16.91 0.51
C GLU A 7 -7.66 -15.64 0.86
N ALA A 8 -7.36 -15.04 2.02
CA ALA A 8 -8.00 -13.80 2.44
C ALA A 8 -7.60 -12.62 1.55
N LEU A 9 -6.34 -12.55 1.12
CA LEU A 9 -5.84 -11.53 0.20
C LEU A 9 -6.48 -11.67 -1.19
N VAL A 10 -6.47 -12.89 -1.75
CA VAL A 10 -7.08 -13.16 -3.06
C VAL A 10 -8.58 -12.88 -3.03
N THR A 11 -9.27 -13.26 -1.95
CA THR A 11 -10.71 -12.99 -1.80
C THR A 11 -11.00 -11.49 -1.64
N ALA A 12 -10.15 -10.76 -0.91
CA ALA A 12 -10.30 -9.32 -0.75
C ALA A 12 -10.07 -8.57 -2.07
N ASN A 13 -9.21 -9.10 -2.94
CA ASN A 13 -8.84 -8.57 -4.25
C ASN A 13 -8.74 -7.02 -4.27
N PRO A 14 -7.82 -6.43 -3.48
CA PRO A 14 -7.71 -4.98 -3.38
C PRO A 14 -7.36 -4.36 -4.74
N ASP A 15 -7.89 -3.16 -5.00
CA ASP A 15 -7.50 -2.36 -6.18
C ASP A 15 -6.20 -1.59 -5.97
N LEU A 16 -5.83 -1.33 -4.71
CA LEU A 16 -4.64 -0.62 -4.29
C LEU A 16 -4.17 -1.13 -2.94
N ILE A 17 -2.85 -1.20 -2.75
CA ILE A 17 -2.23 -1.62 -1.49
C ILE A 17 -1.45 -0.44 -0.90
N LEU A 18 -1.85 -0.02 0.31
CA LEU A 18 -1.11 0.96 1.12
C LEU A 18 -0.12 0.22 2.01
N VAL A 19 1.15 0.57 1.94
CA VAL A 19 2.24 -0.02 2.72
C VAL A 19 3.02 1.04 3.47
N MET A 20 3.80 0.61 4.47
CA MET A 20 4.73 1.49 5.15
C MET A 20 6.02 1.58 4.34
N SER A 21 6.56 2.77 4.12
CA SER A 21 7.75 2.99 3.29
C SER A 21 8.93 2.10 3.71
N HIS A 22 9.27 2.10 5.00
CA HIS A 22 10.36 1.26 5.52
C HIS A 22 10.09 -0.25 5.38
N GLY A 23 8.83 -0.66 5.52
CA GLY A 23 8.44 -2.07 5.30
C GLY A 23 8.66 -2.49 3.84
N LEU A 24 8.25 -1.64 2.90
CA LEU A 24 8.43 -1.87 1.46
C LEU A 24 9.91 -1.88 1.06
N GLU A 25 10.71 -0.94 1.60
CA GLU A 25 12.16 -0.92 1.38
C GLU A 25 12.85 -2.18 1.93
N SER A 26 12.43 -2.67 3.10
CA SER A 26 13.05 -3.83 3.75
C SER A 26 12.93 -5.14 2.95
N VAL A 27 11.94 -5.22 2.05
CA VAL A 27 11.72 -6.36 1.15
C VAL A 27 12.21 -6.09 -0.27
N GLY A 28 12.94 -5.00 -0.52
CA GLY A 28 13.47 -4.69 -1.86
C GLY A 28 12.45 -4.03 -2.80
N GLY A 29 11.48 -3.30 -2.26
CA GLY A 29 10.49 -2.58 -3.04
C GLY A 29 9.30 -3.44 -3.46
N VAL A 30 8.55 -2.96 -4.45
CA VAL A 30 7.35 -3.64 -4.96
C VAL A 30 7.68 -5.03 -5.50
N ASP A 31 8.80 -5.18 -6.21
CA ASP A 31 9.17 -6.47 -6.81
C ASP A 31 9.44 -7.52 -5.73
N GLY A 32 10.27 -7.20 -4.74
CA GLY A 32 10.54 -8.15 -3.66
C GLY A 32 9.32 -8.39 -2.77
N LEU A 33 8.41 -7.42 -2.60
CA LEU A 33 7.11 -7.67 -1.95
C LEU A 33 6.27 -8.70 -2.73
N LEU A 34 6.24 -8.63 -4.06
CA LEU A 34 5.51 -9.59 -4.89
C LEU A 34 6.16 -10.97 -4.90
N GLU A 35 7.49 -11.04 -4.81
CA GLU A 35 8.23 -12.30 -4.65
C GLU A 35 7.96 -12.96 -3.30
N GLU A 36 8.01 -12.19 -2.20
CA GLU A 36 7.76 -12.67 -0.84
C GLU A 36 6.28 -13.02 -0.59
N LYS A 37 5.36 -12.37 -1.31
CA LYS A 37 3.90 -12.59 -1.20
C LYS A 37 3.25 -12.77 -2.58
N PRO A 38 3.40 -13.96 -3.20
CA PRO A 38 2.83 -14.25 -4.52
C PRO A 38 1.31 -14.06 -4.61
N ALA A 39 0.59 -14.25 -3.49
CA ALA A 39 -0.85 -14.02 -3.43
C ALA A 39 -1.25 -12.56 -3.75
N ILE A 40 -0.37 -11.59 -3.53
CA ILE A 40 -0.61 -10.19 -3.92
C ILE A 40 -0.57 -10.05 -5.43
N ALA A 41 0.33 -10.77 -6.13
CA ALA A 41 0.54 -10.64 -7.57
C ALA A 41 -0.69 -10.99 -8.41
N VAL A 42 -1.58 -11.84 -7.89
CA VAL A 42 -2.84 -12.25 -8.54
C VAL A 42 -4.04 -11.38 -8.15
N THR A 43 -3.83 -10.31 -7.40
CA THR A 43 -4.87 -9.31 -7.09
C THR A 43 -4.86 -8.19 -8.11
N THR A 44 -5.96 -7.45 -8.24
CA THR A 44 -6.04 -6.26 -9.10
C THR A 44 -4.96 -5.23 -8.78
N ALA A 45 -4.61 -5.01 -7.50
CA ALA A 45 -3.49 -4.16 -7.11
C ALA A 45 -2.14 -4.70 -7.59
N GLY A 46 -1.90 -6.00 -7.47
CA GLY A 46 -0.66 -6.66 -7.90
C GLY A 46 -0.46 -6.61 -9.41
N GLU A 47 -1.49 -6.96 -10.18
CA GLU A 47 -1.47 -6.96 -11.65
C GLU A 47 -1.16 -5.56 -12.21
N HIS A 48 -1.76 -4.52 -11.63
CA HIS A 48 -1.54 -3.13 -12.05
C HIS A 48 -0.37 -2.45 -11.33
N ARG A 49 0.31 -3.16 -10.44
CA ARG A 49 1.39 -2.63 -9.57
C ARG A 49 0.97 -1.35 -8.83
N ARG A 50 -0.27 -1.31 -8.32
CA ARG A 50 -0.85 -0.17 -7.62
C ARG A 50 -0.51 -0.20 -6.13
N PHE A 51 0.64 0.37 -5.81
CA PHE A 51 1.12 0.53 -4.44
C PHE A 51 1.27 2.01 -4.11
N VAL A 52 0.86 2.38 -2.90
CA VAL A 52 1.18 3.68 -2.29
C VAL A 52 1.90 3.37 -0.99
N ASP A 53 3.01 4.05 -0.75
CA ASP A 53 3.71 3.97 0.53
C ASP A 53 3.66 5.31 1.26
N MET A 54 3.71 5.24 2.59
CA MET A 54 3.88 6.40 3.46
C MET A 54 4.63 5.99 4.72
N GLU A 55 5.38 6.91 5.30
CA GLU A 55 6.06 6.70 6.58
C GLU A 55 5.05 6.31 7.67
N ASP A 56 5.38 5.27 8.44
CA ASP A 56 4.56 4.70 9.51
C ASP A 56 4.23 5.72 10.60
N GLY A 57 5.24 6.48 11.04
CA GLY A 57 5.11 7.57 12.00
C GLY A 57 4.25 8.73 11.49
N THR A 58 4.03 8.83 10.18
CA THR A 58 3.18 9.85 9.57
C THR A 58 1.75 9.34 9.42
N VAL A 59 1.54 8.23 8.70
CA VAL A 59 0.21 7.74 8.30
C VAL A 59 -0.67 7.29 9.47
N LEU A 60 -0.05 6.82 10.57
CA LEU A 60 -0.76 6.36 11.77
C LEU A 60 -0.75 7.41 12.91
N SER A 61 -0.30 8.64 12.66
CA SER A 61 -0.13 9.66 13.71
C SER A 61 -1.44 10.28 14.22
N PHE A 62 -2.48 10.37 13.38
CA PHE A 62 -3.79 10.99 13.69
C PHE A 62 -3.70 12.31 14.48
N GLY A 63 -2.78 13.18 14.06
CA GLY A 63 -2.48 14.45 14.73
C GLY A 63 -2.95 15.70 13.97
N PRO A 64 -2.42 16.88 14.31
CA PRO A 64 -2.75 18.15 13.63
C PRO A 64 -2.40 18.15 12.13
N ARG A 65 -1.53 17.23 11.69
CA ARG A 65 -1.17 17.04 10.28
C ARG A 65 -2.13 16.13 9.49
N SER A 66 -3.21 15.63 10.10
CA SER A 66 -4.11 14.67 9.42
C SER A 66 -4.69 15.20 8.11
N ALA A 67 -4.98 16.51 8.01
CA ALA A 67 -5.45 17.11 6.76
C ALA A 67 -4.40 17.06 5.64
N GLU A 68 -3.13 17.33 5.96
CA GLU A 68 -2.00 17.24 5.02
C GLU A 68 -1.79 15.79 4.56
N ILE A 69 -1.87 14.84 5.50
CA ILE A 69 -1.72 13.41 5.21
C ILE A 69 -2.83 12.91 4.28
N LEU A 70 -4.08 13.31 4.55
CA LEU A 70 -5.21 12.95 3.70
C LEU A 70 -5.11 13.55 2.30
N ASP A 71 -4.66 14.80 2.16
CA ASP A 71 -4.43 15.42 0.85
C ASP A 71 -3.34 14.68 0.07
N ALA A 72 -2.21 14.37 0.72
CA ALA A 72 -1.11 13.62 0.10
C ALA A 72 -1.57 12.23 -0.36
N LEU A 73 -2.29 11.48 0.48
CA LEU A 73 -2.84 10.17 0.11
C LEU A 73 -3.87 10.28 -1.02
N ALA A 74 -4.76 11.28 -0.98
CA ALA A 74 -5.75 11.48 -2.02
C ALA A 74 -5.10 11.76 -3.38
N ARG A 75 -4.04 12.60 -3.41
CA ARG A 75 -3.26 12.84 -4.63
C ARG A 75 -2.59 11.56 -5.12
N ALA A 76 -1.91 10.82 -4.25
CA ALA A 76 -1.26 9.58 -4.62
C ALA A 76 -2.25 8.53 -5.17
N VAL A 77 -3.47 8.47 -4.63
CA VAL A 77 -4.49 7.48 -5.02
C VAL A 77 -5.26 7.89 -6.28
N TYR A 78 -5.66 9.15 -6.39
CA TYR A 78 -6.60 9.62 -7.43
C TYR A 78 -5.95 10.45 -8.54
N ALA A 79 -4.79 11.06 -8.29
CA ALA A 79 -4.11 11.94 -9.25
C ALA A 79 -2.57 11.84 -9.11
N PRO A 80 -1.96 10.66 -9.28
CA PRO A 80 -0.51 10.47 -9.07
C PRO A 80 0.37 11.29 -10.03
N GLU A 81 -0.20 11.73 -11.16
CA GLU A 81 0.47 12.62 -12.14
C GLU A 81 0.36 14.12 -11.78
N SER A 82 -0.45 14.47 -10.78
CA SER A 82 -0.60 15.86 -10.33
C SER A 82 0.56 16.25 -9.42
N ARG A 83 1.33 17.24 -9.85
CA ARG A 83 2.46 17.80 -9.10
C ARG A 83 2.00 18.67 -7.93
#